data_AF-A0A497KGE3-F1
#
_entry.id   AF-A0A497KGE3-F1
#
_cell.length_a   1.000
_cell.length_b   1.000
_cell.length_c   1.000
_cell.angle_alpha   90.00
_cell.angle_beta   90.00
_cell.angle_gamma   90.00
#
_symmetry.space_group_name_H-M   'P 1'
#
loop_
_entity.id
_entity.type
_entity.pdbx_description
1 polymer ?
#
loop_
_entity_poly.entity_id
_entity_poly.type
_entity_poly.pdbx_seq_one_letter_code
_entity_poly.pdbx_strand_id
1 'polypeptide(L)'
;MVVVKLSLETYRDKVYGCWIGKNAGGTLGGPLERIWGQDERFDVWLYPELPEGGIPNDDLEIQLVWLQALKERGIHLTARDLAEYWLDCISYNPDEY
;
A
#
# COMPACT_ATOMS: atom_id res chain seq x y z
N MET A 1 -10.32 15.60 -23.28
CA MET A 1 -9.53 15.42 -22.04
C MET A 1 -10.19 16.21 -20.93
N VAL A 2 -10.50 15.56 -19.80
CA VAL A 2 -10.93 16.27 -18.59
C VAL A 2 -9.67 16.75 -17.88
N VAL A 3 -9.63 18.04 -17.50
CA VAL A 3 -8.52 18.62 -16.75
C VAL A 3 -9.03 18.96 -15.35
N VAL A 4 -8.46 18.30 -14.35
CA VAL A 4 -8.72 18.60 -12.93
C VAL A 4 -7.67 19.59 -12.44
N LYS A 5 -8.11 20.69 -11.80
CA LYS A 5 -7.23 21.66 -11.14
C LYS A 5 -7.44 21.58 -9.64
N LEU A 6 -6.35 21.39 -8.89
CA LEU A 6 -6.35 21.35 -7.42
C LEU A 6 -5.37 22.39 -6.89
N SER A 7 -5.67 22.95 -5.71
CA SER A 7 -4.64 23.66 -4.95
C SER A 7 -3.59 22.65 -4.45
N LEU A 8 -2.37 23.12 -4.18
CA LEU A 8 -1.32 22.27 -3.61
C LEU A 8 -1.75 21.66 -2.27
N GLU A 9 -2.47 22.42 -1.46
CA GLU A 9 -3.03 21.96 -0.18
C GLU A 9 -4.00 20.80 -0.39
N THR A 10 -5.00 20.97 -1.27
CA THR A 10 -5.95 19.90 -1.58
C THR A 10 -5.28 18.69 -2.20
N TYR A 11 -4.26 18.88 -3.02
CA TYR A 11 -3.46 17.78 -3.56
C TYR A 11 -2.75 17.01 -2.44
N ARG A 12 -2.06 17.71 -1.52
CA ARG A 12 -1.35 17.10 -0.40
C ARG A 12 -2.29 16.35 0.54
N ASP A 13 -3.42 16.95 0.87
CA ASP A 13 -4.45 16.34 1.71
C ASP A 13 -4.96 15.03 1.09
N LYS A 14 -5.23 15.03 -0.23
CA LYS A 14 -5.65 13.82 -0.95
C LYS A 14 -4.57 12.75 -1.00
N VAL A 15 -3.33 13.11 -1.30
CA VAL A 15 -2.21 12.15 -1.31
C VAL A 15 -1.99 11.55 0.08
N TYR A 16 -2.06 12.36 1.12
CA TYR A 16 -1.96 11.90 2.51
C TYR A 16 -3.13 10.99 2.89
N GLY A 17 -4.36 11.36 2.52
CA GLY A 17 -5.53 10.52 2.69
C GLY A 17 -5.42 9.18 1.96
N CYS A 18 -4.84 9.14 0.76
CA CYS A 18 -4.54 7.89 0.06
C CYS A 18 -3.55 7.01 0.83
N TRP A 19 -2.50 7.59 1.40
CA TRP A 19 -1.50 6.87 2.20
C TRP A 19 -2.12 6.25 3.45
N ILE A 20 -2.85 7.05 4.24
CA ILE A 20 -3.51 6.59 5.46
C ILE A 20 -4.63 5.59 5.14
N GLY A 21 -5.39 5.84 4.07
CA GLY A 21 -6.46 4.93 3.62
C GLY A 21 -5.93 3.56 3.22
N LYS A 22 -4.75 3.47 2.60
CA LYS A 22 -4.08 2.20 2.29
C LYS A 22 -3.67 1.46 3.56
N ASN A 23 -3.02 2.14 4.51
CA ASN A 23 -2.66 1.53 5.79
C ASN A 23 -3.90 1.03 6.56
N ALA A 24 -4.98 1.83 6.62
CA ALA A 24 -6.24 1.42 7.24
C ALA A 24 -6.88 0.24 6.51
N GLY A 25 -6.86 0.23 5.18
CA GLY A 25 -7.38 -0.84 4.33
C GLY A 25 -6.66 -2.16 4.57
N GLY A 26 -5.33 -2.18 4.54
CA GLY A 26 -4.53 -3.37 4.84
C GLY A 26 -4.72 -3.84 6.28
N THR A 27 -4.84 -2.91 7.23
CA THR A 27 -5.09 -3.23 8.64
C THR A 27 -6.44 -3.90 8.88
N LEU A 28 -7.48 -3.47 8.18
CA LEU A 28 -8.80 -4.10 8.23
C LEU A 28 -8.83 -5.42 7.44
N GLY A 29 -8.23 -5.42 6.26
CA GLY A 29 -8.36 -6.48 5.26
C GLY A 29 -7.47 -7.69 5.53
N GLY A 30 -6.23 -7.48 5.98
CA GLY A 30 -5.24 -8.55 6.17
C GLY A 30 -5.74 -9.72 7.04
N PRO A 31 -6.38 -9.48 8.20
CA PRO A 31 -6.94 -10.59 9.00
C PRO A 31 -8.06 -11.39 8.32
N LEU A 32 -8.70 -10.79 7.31
CA LEU A 32 -9.80 -11.39 6.55
C LEU A 32 -9.31 -12.08 5.27
N GLU A 33 -8.05 -11.93 4.88
CA GLU A 33 -7.50 -12.49 3.65
C GLU A 33 -7.56 -14.03 3.64
N ARG A 34 -7.82 -14.59 2.46
CA ARG A 34 -7.99 -16.04 2.24
C ARG A 34 -7.41 -16.40 0.87
N ILE A 35 -6.44 -17.31 0.85
CA ILE A 35 -5.78 -17.83 -0.37
C ILE A 35 -6.77 -18.17 -1.51
N TRP A 36 -7.92 -18.77 -1.17
CA TRP A 36 -8.92 -19.20 -2.18
C TRP A 36 -10.23 -18.41 -2.13
N GLY A 37 -10.28 -17.31 -1.37
CA GLY A 37 -11.51 -16.56 -1.13
C GLY A 37 -12.60 -17.37 -0.41
N GLN A 38 -13.80 -16.80 -0.37
CA GLN A 38 -15.01 -17.46 0.14
C GLN A 38 -16.26 -16.90 -0.54
N ASP A 39 -17.30 -17.72 -0.70
CA ASP A 39 -18.56 -17.31 -1.33
C ASP A 39 -19.36 -16.33 -0.47
N GLU A 40 -19.21 -16.46 0.85
CA GLU A 40 -19.92 -15.66 1.84
C GLU A 40 -19.22 -14.31 2.05
N ARG A 41 -19.98 -13.23 2.23
CA ARG A 41 -19.40 -11.93 2.59
C ARG A 41 -18.84 -11.99 4.01
N PHE A 42 -17.74 -11.28 4.25
CA PHE A 42 -17.24 -11.09 5.61
C PHE A 42 -18.25 -10.33 6.46
N ASP A 43 -18.49 -10.85 7.66
CA ASP A 43 -19.39 -10.25 8.64
C ASP A 43 -18.60 -9.35 9.60
N VAL A 44 -18.32 -8.12 9.17
CA VAL A 44 -17.41 -7.21 9.86
C VAL A 44 -18.20 -6.17 10.67
N TRP A 45 -18.51 -6.48 11.92
CA TRP A 45 -19.27 -5.59 12.82
C TRP A 45 -18.42 -4.97 13.94
N LEU A 46 -17.30 -5.58 14.26
CA LEU A 46 -16.39 -5.12 15.31
C LEU A 46 -14.99 -5.07 14.72
N TYR A 47 -14.36 -3.90 14.78
CA TYR A 47 -12.92 -3.82 14.58
C TYR A 47 -12.27 -4.57 15.75
N PRO A 48 -11.46 -5.63 15.51
CA PRO A 48 -10.60 -6.15 16.55
C PRO A 48 -9.69 -5.02 17.04
N GLU A 49 -9.20 -5.11 18.28
CA GLU A 49 -8.20 -4.16 18.80
C GLU A 49 -7.09 -3.97 17.75
N LEU A 50 -7.04 -2.79 17.16
CA LEU A 50 -6.05 -2.49 16.13
C LEU A 50 -4.73 -2.15 16.82
N PRO A 51 -3.61 -2.75 16.40
CA PRO A 51 -2.32 -2.28 16.84
C PRO A 51 -2.13 -0.82 16.40
N GLU A 52 -1.54 -0.02 17.29
CA GLU A 52 -1.18 1.36 16.98
C GLU A 52 -0.27 1.39 15.74
N GLY A 53 -0.64 2.16 14.73
CA GLY A 53 0.11 2.25 13.46
C GLY A 53 -0.26 1.22 12.38
N GLY A 54 -1.18 0.29 12.67
CA GLY A 54 -1.65 -0.72 11.72
C GLY A 54 -0.79 -1.98 11.70
N ILE A 55 -1.04 -2.87 10.74
CA ILE A 55 -0.28 -4.12 10.55
C ILE A 55 0.61 -4.06 9.30
N PRO A 56 1.73 -4.82 9.28
CA PRO A 56 2.50 -5.08 8.07
C PRO A 56 1.62 -5.68 6.96
N ASN A 57 1.82 -5.22 5.72
CA ASN A 57 1.16 -5.73 4.51
C ASN A 57 1.97 -5.34 3.28
N ASP A 58 1.99 -6.21 2.28
CA ASP A 58 2.73 -6.02 1.03
C ASP A 58 2.25 -4.80 0.24
N ASP A 59 0.94 -4.52 0.26
CA ASP A 59 0.30 -3.33 -0.29
C ASP A 59 1.04 -2.01 0.04
N LEU A 60 1.44 -1.81 1.30
CA LEU A 60 2.15 -0.61 1.75
C LEU A 60 3.68 -0.78 1.74
N GLU A 61 4.19 -1.95 2.07
CA GLU A 61 5.62 -2.23 2.13
C GLU A 61 6.30 -2.05 0.77
N ILE A 62 5.69 -2.59 -0.29
CA ILE A 62 6.20 -2.45 -1.65
C ILE A 62 6.26 -0.95 -2.06
N GLN A 63 5.29 -0.14 -1.62
CA GLN A 63 5.33 1.31 -1.85
C GLN A 63 6.44 2.02 -1.08
N LEU A 64 6.81 1.54 0.11
CA LEU A 64 7.97 2.05 0.84
C LEU A 64 9.27 1.75 0.09
N VAL A 65 9.37 0.57 -0.54
CA VAL A 65 10.51 0.22 -1.42
C VAL A 65 10.57 1.17 -2.62
N TRP A 66 9.44 1.49 -3.25
CA TRP A 66 9.40 2.48 -4.34
C TRP A 66 9.76 3.90 -3.89
N LEU A 67 9.31 4.30 -2.69
CA LEU A 67 9.71 5.57 -2.09
C LEU A 67 11.24 5.61 -1.87
N GLN A 68 11.83 4.50 -1.42
CA GLN A 68 13.28 4.40 -1.27
C GLN A 68 14.00 4.53 -2.62
N ALA A 69 13.53 3.83 -3.66
CA ALA A 69 14.08 3.95 -5.01
C ALA A 69 14.03 5.39 -5.54
N LEU A 70 12.90 6.09 -5.34
CA LEU A 70 12.74 7.49 -5.71
C LEU A 70 13.69 8.41 -4.94
N LYS A 71 13.91 8.16 -3.64
CA LYS A 71 14.83 8.97 -2.81
C LYS A 71 16.30 8.79 -3.24
N GLU A 72 16.69 7.59 -3.67
CA GLU A 72 18.07 7.27 -4.02
C GLU A 72 18.41 7.58 -5.48
N ARG A 73 17.47 7.34 -6.41
CA ARG A 73 17.70 7.44 -7.87
C ARG A 73 17.01 8.65 -8.51
N GLY A 74 16.12 9.33 -7.78
CA GLY A 74 15.33 10.45 -8.27
C GLY A 74 14.11 10.01 -9.08
N ILE A 75 13.44 10.98 -9.71
CA ILE A 75 12.15 10.77 -10.39
C ILE A 75 12.24 10.08 -11.76
N HIS A 76 13.45 9.84 -12.26
CA HIS A 76 13.68 9.25 -13.58
C HIS A 76 13.94 7.74 -13.50
N LEU A 77 13.16 7.05 -12.66
CA LEU A 77 13.25 5.60 -12.50
C LEU A 77 12.91 4.87 -13.80
N THR A 78 13.69 3.84 -14.09
CA THR A 78 13.40 2.86 -15.12
C THR A 78 12.78 1.61 -14.49
N ALA A 79 12.17 0.76 -15.33
CA ALA A 79 11.72 -0.54 -14.89
C ALA A 79 12.87 -1.42 -14.36
N ARG A 80 14.10 -1.21 -14.86
CA ARG A 80 15.29 -1.93 -14.40
C ARG A 80 15.64 -1.55 -12.97
N ASP A 81 15.58 -0.26 -12.64
CA ASP A 81 15.81 0.21 -11.27
C ASP A 81 14.82 -0.45 -10.32
N LEU A 82 13.52 -0.40 -10.63
CA LEU A 82 12.47 -1.02 -9.79
C LEU A 82 12.68 -2.53 -9.62
N ALA A 83 13.12 -3.24 -10.67
CA ALA A 83 13.40 -4.67 -10.58
C ALA A 83 14.58 -4.99 -9.65
N GLU A 84 15.59 -4.11 -9.57
CA GLU A 84 16.71 -4.27 -8.66
C GLU A 84 16.25 -4.12 -7.19
N TYR A 85 15.48 -3.06 -6.88
CA TYR A 85 14.91 -2.91 -5.55
C TYR A 85 13.96 -4.05 -5.18
N TRP A 86 13.19 -4.57 -6.13
CA TRP A 86 12.35 -5.76 -5.89
C TRP A 86 13.20 -6.94 -5.42
N LEU A 87 14.24 -7.29 -6.18
CA LEU A 87 15.11 -8.43 -5.87
C LEU A 87 15.90 -8.24 -4.57
N ASP A 88 16.26 -7.01 -4.23
CA ASP A 88 17.07 -6.69 -3.05
C ASP A 88 16.23 -6.56 -1.76
N CYS A 89 14.99 -6.07 -1.86
CA CYS A 89 14.18 -5.67 -0.70
C CYS A 89 12.96 -6.56 -0.44
N ILE A 90 12.47 -7.29 -1.45
CA ILE A 90 11.26 -8.10 -1.35
C ILE A 90 11.65 -9.57 -1.41
N SER A 91 11.68 -10.21 -0.25
CA SER A 91 12.04 -11.63 -0.11
C SER A 91 10.84 -12.58 -0.06
N TYR A 92 9.63 -12.03 0.03
CA TYR A 92 8.39 -12.78 0.15
C TYR A 92 7.76 -13.12 -1.21
N ASN A 93 7.02 -14.22 -1.26
CA ASN A 93 6.18 -14.56 -2.40
C ASN A 93 4.99 -13.60 -2.52
N PRO A 94 4.50 -13.32 -3.73
CA PRO A 94 3.17 -12.71 -3.88
C PRO A 94 2.13 -13.64 -3.22
N ASP A 95 1.15 -13.05 -2.50
CA ASP A 95 0.09 -13.77 -1.77
C ASP A 95 0.56 -14.45 -0.45
N GLU A 96 1.44 -13.78 0.31
CA GLU A 96 2.01 -14.35 1.55
C GLU A 96 1.11 -14.28 2.79
N TYR A 97 -0.05 -13.63 2.71
CA TYR A 97 -0.93 -13.35 3.85
C TYR A 97 -2.31 -14.04 3.75
#